data_AF-A0A5C5FVG4-F1
#
_entry.id   AF-A0A5C5FVG4-F1
#
_cell.length_a   1.000
_cell.length_b   1.000
_cell.length_c   1.000
_cell.angle_alpha   90.00
_cell.angle_beta   90.00
_cell.angle_gamma   90.00
#
_symmetry.space_group_name_H-M   'P 1'
#
loop_
_entity.id
_entity.type
_entity.pdbx_description
1 polymer ?
#
loop_
_entity_poly.entity_id
_entity_poly.type
_entity_poly.pdbx_seq_one_letter_code
_entity_poly.pdbx_strand_id
1 'polypeptide(L)'
;MLVLENLTYRFLRPNVLDIKLGTQLFDEDASDDKKARMLRAAQSSTSGRAGIRLTGFQVWDAASQSYVQTPKPFGRALTVDELPLGLARFFYPPLSSPTSAELASSASSSSSSAAPGPAPAPSPSPSPAPLPLELLLPVMRTLVRRLDDLVALWSTLPLRMRGGSLLIVVEGDPTALEAALLRTQEPDPPSPDADGGEEGGEEGDEDDDAESVSTTDGEGNAAERTRQAFEMRVIDFAHTRGLLPGEEGPDEGVLLGLRTTKGLLEDLVQKLVAEQKAGRQ
;
A
#
# COMPACT_ATOMS: atom_id res chain seq x y z
N MET A 1 13.97 -14.34 -18.35
CA MET A 1 13.12 -14.65 -17.17
C MET A 1 13.60 -13.76 -16.05
N LEU A 2 12.70 -12.96 -15.44
CA LEU A 2 13.06 -12.16 -14.27
C LEU A 2 12.81 -13.00 -13.01
N VAL A 3 13.76 -12.99 -12.09
CA VAL A 3 13.62 -13.59 -10.75
C VAL A 3 13.60 -12.44 -9.76
N LEU A 4 12.52 -12.31 -9.00
CA LEU A 4 12.27 -11.21 -8.07
C LEU A 4 11.87 -11.75 -6.70
N GLU A 5 12.13 -10.98 -5.66
CA GLU A 5 11.67 -11.27 -4.30
C GLU A 5 10.13 -11.29 -4.21
N ASN A 6 9.59 -12.22 -3.44
CA ASN A 6 8.17 -12.26 -3.12
C ASN A 6 7.82 -11.37 -1.92
N LEU A 7 7.33 -10.16 -2.15
CA LEU A 7 7.06 -9.19 -1.07
C LEU A 7 6.06 -9.66 0.00
N THR A 8 5.34 -10.78 -0.19
CA THR A 8 4.42 -11.31 0.82
C THR A 8 4.95 -12.53 1.57
N TYR A 9 6.15 -13.05 1.28
CA TYR A 9 6.62 -14.30 1.89
C TYR A 9 6.91 -14.19 3.40
N ARG A 10 7.13 -12.97 3.90
CA ARG A 10 7.42 -12.67 5.32
C ARG A 10 6.17 -12.31 6.13
N PHE A 11 4.98 -12.59 5.61
CA PHE A 11 3.72 -12.26 6.27
C PHE A 11 2.93 -13.54 6.54
N LEU A 12 2.26 -13.60 7.69
CA LEU A 12 1.32 -14.65 8.03
C LEU A 12 0.00 -14.42 7.28
N ARG A 13 -0.54 -13.19 7.32
CA ARG A 13 -1.77 -12.77 6.64
C ARG A 13 -1.56 -11.45 5.91
N PRO A 14 -0.91 -11.45 4.73
CA PRO A 14 -0.61 -10.23 3.99
C PRO A 14 -1.88 -9.51 3.48
N ASN A 15 -2.19 -8.35 4.06
CA ASN A 15 -3.08 -7.36 3.46
C ASN A 15 -2.31 -6.60 2.40
N VAL A 16 -2.79 -6.59 1.16
CA VAL A 16 -2.05 -6.03 0.02
C VAL A 16 -2.87 -4.92 -0.64
N LEU A 17 -2.27 -3.75 -0.78
CA LEU A 17 -2.80 -2.61 -1.52
C LEU A 17 -1.86 -2.24 -2.67
N ASP A 18 -2.41 -2.22 -3.87
CA ASP A 18 -1.77 -1.68 -5.07
C ASP A 18 -2.38 -0.31 -5.41
N ILE A 19 -1.53 0.70 -5.43
CA ILE A 19 -1.85 2.08 -5.82
C ILE A 19 -1.13 2.38 -7.12
N LYS A 20 -1.87 2.46 -8.24
CA LYS A 20 -1.28 2.92 -9.50
C LYS A 20 -0.88 4.37 -9.41
N LEU A 21 0.33 4.67 -9.90
CA LEU A 21 0.94 5.98 -9.86
C LEU A 21 0.93 6.64 -11.25
N GLY A 22 0.85 7.97 -11.26
CA GLY A 22 0.98 8.78 -12.45
C GLY A 22 -0.33 9.38 -12.95
N THR A 23 -0.23 10.59 -13.50
CA THR A 23 -1.29 11.27 -14.24
C THR A 23 -1.38 10.81 -15.69
N GLN A 24 -0.27 10.29 -16.24
CA GLN A 24 -0.18 9.74 -17.60
C GLN A 24 -0.14 8.22 -17.58
N LEU A 25 -1.08 7.59 -18.30
CA LEU A 25 -1.27 6.13 -18.33
C LEU A 25 -0.79 5.46 -19.62
N PHE A 26 -0.02 6.16 -20.44
CA PHE A 26 0.53 5.67 -21.70
C PHE A 26 2.01 6.03 -21.83
N ASP A 27 2.75 5.19 -22.54
CA ASP A 27 4.13 5.41 -22.97
C ASP A 27 4.20 6.30 -24.21
N GLU A 28 5.38 6.87 -24.46
CA GLU A 28 5.63 7.80 -25.56
C GLU A 28 5.40 7.13 -26.93
N ASP A 29 5.70 5.84 -27.02
CA ASP A 29 5.54 4.99 -28.21
C ASP A 29 4.10 4.48 -28.42
N ALA A 30 3.15 4.84 -27.54
CA ALA A 30 1.75 4.47 -27.73
C ALA A 30 1.18 5.03 -29.04
N SER A 31 0.39 4.22 -29.75
CA SER A 31 -0.42 4.69 -30.89
C SER A 31 -1.41 5.76 -30.45
N ASP A 32 -1.83 6.62 -31.38
CA ASP A 32 -2.75 7.72 -31.09
C ASP A 32 -4.08 7.23 -30.50
N ASP A 33 -4.59 6.10 -30.97
CA ASP A 33 -5.78 5.46 -30.41
C ASP A 33 -5.58 5.01 -28.96
N LYS A 34 -4.41 4.42 -28.64
CA LYS A 34 -4.05 4.02 -27.28
C LYS A 34 -3.90 5.24 -26.39
N LYS A 35 -3.26 6.30 -26.87
CA LYS A 35 -3.11 7.60 -26.17
C LYS A 35 -4.47 8.21 -25.85
N ALA A 36 -5.35 8.34 -26.83
CA ALA A 36 -6.71 8.88 -26.65
C ALA A 36 -7.55 8.07 -25.66
N ARG A 37 -7.43 6.73 -25.68
CA ARG A 37 -8.11 5.86 -24.71
C ARG A 37 -7.55 6.03 -23.29
N MET A 38 -6.22 6.10 -23.14
CA MET A 38 -5.57 6.25 -21.84
C MET A 38 -5.76 7.64 -21.23
N LEU A 39 -5.82 8.69 -22.05
CA LEU A 39 -6.21 10.04 -21.63
C LEU A 39 -7.63 10.06 -21.06
N ARG A 40 -8.61 9.46 -21.76
CA ARG A 40 -9.96 9.31 -21.24
C ARG A 40 -10.01 8.54 -19.92
N ALA A 41 -9.25 7.45 -19.82
CA ALA A 41 -9.17 6.66 -18.58
C ALA A 41 -8.53 7.43 -17.42
N ALA A 42 -7.52 8.26 -17.69
CA ALA A 42 -6.91 9.12 -16.68
C ALA A 42 -7.89 10.19 -16.20
N GLN A 43 -8.61 10.84 -17.13
CA GLN A 43 -9.61 11.87 -16.83
C GLN A 43 -10.83 11.32 -16.08
N SER A 44 -11.25 10.10 -16.39
CA SER A 44 -12.41 9.44 -15.78
C SER A 44 -12.07 8.72 -14.46
N SER A 45 -10.88 8.92 -13.90
CA SER A 45 -10.47 8.31 -12.63
C SER A 45 -9.65 9.29 -11.80
N THR A 46 -9.32 8.89 -10.58
CA THR A 46 -8.48 9.66 -9.67
C THR A 46 -7.06 9.87 -10.20
N SER A 47 -6.59 9.07 -11.16
CA SER A 47 -5.22 9.21 -11.72
C SER A 47 -4.98 10.59 -12.31
N GLY A 48 -5.92 11.13 -13.10
CA GLY A 48 -5.71 12.39 -13.81
C GLY A 48 -5.59 13.61 -12.89
N ARG A 49 -6.28 13.61 -11.76
CA ARG A 49 -6.33 14.76 -10.82
C ARG A 49 -5.45 14.58 -9.59
N ALA A 50 -5.32 13.35 -9.10
CA ALA A 50 -4.65 13.05 -7.84
C ALA A 50 -3.34 12.25 -8.04
N GLY A 51 -3.00 11.89 -9.28
CA GLY A 51 -1.81 11.12 -9.59
C GLY A 51 -1.85 9.67 -9.09
N ILE A 52 -2.98 9.22 -8.53
CA ILE A 52 -3.16 7.85 -8.03
C ILE A 52 -4.48 7.23 -8.47
N ARG A 53 -4.52 5.90 -8.50
CA ARG A 53 -5.76 5.11 -8.49
C ARG A 53 -5.57 3.82 -7.73
N LEU A 54 -6.46 3.52 -6.79
CA LEU A 54 -6.48 2.23 -6.11
C LEU A 54 -6.89 1.13 -7.12
N THR A 55 -6.05 0.12 -7.33
CA THR A 55 -6.31 -0.90 -8.38
C THR A 55 -6.96 -2.16 -7.85
N GLY A 56 -7.06 -2.31 -6.54
CA GLY A 56 -7.66 -3.45 -5.85
C GLY A 56 -6.82 -3.77 -4.61
N PHE A 57 -7.47 -4.35 -3.61
CA PHE A 57 -6.78 -4.76 -2.39
C PHE A 57 -7.55 -5.86 -1.68
N GLN A 58 -6.86 -6.57 -0.80
CA GLN A 58 -7.43 -7.59 0.05
C GLN A 58 -7.08 -7.32 1.51
N VAL A 59 -8.03 -7.61 2.39
CA VAL A 59 -7.87 -7.45 3.84
C VAL A 59 -8.30 -8.75 4.51
N TRP A 60 -7.45 -9.28 5.39
CA TRP A 60 -7.72 -10.44 6.21
C TRP A 60 -8.77 -10.11 7.27
N ASP A 61 -9.79 -10.95 7.37
CA ASP A 61 -10.75 -10.92 8.46
C ASP A 61 -10.49 -12.08 9.41
N ALA A 62 -10.00 -11.75 10.61
CA ALA A 62 -9.71 -12.74 11.65
C ALA A 62 -10.98 -13.48 12.12
N ALA A 63 -12.16 -12.85 12.06
CA ALA A 63 -13.41 -13.48 12.50
C ALA A 63 -13.86 -14.59 11.55
N SER A 64 -13.84 -14.32 10.23
CA SER A 64 -14.21 -15.31 9.22
C SER A 64 -13.05 -16.18 8.73
N GLN A 65 -11.82 -15.91 9.16
CA GLN A 65 -10.59 -16.57 8.69
C GLN A 65 -10.49 -16.54 7.15
N SER A 66 -10.84 -15.41 6.55
CA SER A 66 -10.90 -15.25 5.10
C SER A 66 -10.49 -13.85 4.64
N TYR A 67 -10.18 -13.71 3.36
CA TYR A 67 -9.86 -12.41 2.76
C TYR A 67 -11.11 -11.73 2.21
N VAL A 68 -11.34 -10.49 2.63
CA VAL A 68 -12.30 -9.59 2.01
C VAL A 68 -11.61 -8.89 0.84
N GLN A 69 -12.03 -9.25 -0.37
CA GLN A 69 -11.52 -8.72 -1.63
C GLN A 69 -12.25 -7.43 -2.02
N THR A 70 -11.51 -6.35 -2.24
CA THR A 70 -12.02 -5.12 -2.84
C THR A 70 -11.54 -5.04 -4.30
N PRO A 71 -12.45 -5.20 -5.29
CA PRO A 71 -12.06 -5.42 -6.67
C PRO A 71 -11.72 -4.10 -7.40
N LYS A 72 -11.02 -4.21 -8.53
CA LYS A 72 -10.58 -3.05 -9.34
C LYS A 72 -11.69 -2.03 -9.69
N PRO A 73 -12.95 -2.43 -9.98
CA PRO A 73 -14.03 -1.49 -10.26
C PRO A 73 -14.30 -0.52 -9.11
N PHE A 74 -14.07 -0.92 -7.85
CA PHE A 74 -14.20 -0.02 -6.70
C PHE A 74 -13.31 1.21 -6.85
N GLY A 75 -12.00 1.01 -7.01
CA GLY A 75 -11.05 2.12 -7.12
C GLY A 75 -11.17 2.92 -8.41
N ARG A 76 -11.80 2.37 -9.46
CA ARG A 76 -12.16 3.13 -10.67
C ARG A 76 -13.37 4.04 -10.47
N ALA A 77 -14.29 3.67 -9.59
CA ALA A 77 -15.49 4.44 -9.29
C ALA A 77 -15.23 5.56 -8.28
N LEU A 78 -14.16 5.47 -7.49
CA LEU A 78 -13.80 6.52 -6.53
C LEU A 78 -13.56 7.86 -7.21
N THR A 79 -14.12 8.90 -6.61
CA THR A 79 -13.75 10.30 -6.83
C THR A 79 -12.55 10.69 -5.95
N VAL A 80 -11.98 11.88 -6.19
CA VAL A 80 -10.84 12.37 -5.40
C VAL A 80 -11.22 12.55 -3.93
N ASP A 81 -12.44 13.02 -3.65
CA ASP A 81 -12.94 13.28 -2.30
C ASP A 81 -13.23 11.98 -1.53
N GLU A 82 -13.41 10.86 -2.24
CA GLU A 82 -13.63 9.53 -1.66
C GLU A 82 -12.33 8.74 -1.45
N LEU A 83 -11.18 9.24 -1.92
CA LEU A 83 -9.88 8.59 -1.70
C LEU A 83 -9.56 8.34 -0.20
N PRO A 84 -9.85 9.27 0.74
CA PRO A 84 -9.64 9.00 2.16
C PRO A 84 -10.41 7.78 2.66
N LEU A 85 -11.65 7.60 2.20
CA LEU A 85 -12.46 6.43 2.52
C LEU A 85 -11.90 5.16 1.89
N GLY A 86 -11.51 5.23 0.61
CA GLY A 86 -10.90 4.10 -0.09
C GLY A 86 -9.63 3.61 0.59
N LEU A 87 -8.79 4.53 1.06
CA LEU A 87 -7.57 4.21 1.80
C LEU A 87 -7.87 3.67 3.21
N ALA A 88 -8.79 4.30 3.94
CA ALA A 88 -9.22 3.81 5.25
C ALA A 88 -9.80 2.39 5.17
N ARG A 89 -10.52 2.05 4.09
CA ARG A 89 -11.04 0.70 3.86
C ARG A 89 -9.95 -0.37 3.75
N PHE A 90 -8.74 -0.02 3.32
CA PHE A 90 -7.61 -0.96 3.28
C PHE A 90 -7.02 -1.20 4.68
N PHE A 91 -6.76 -0.12 5.44
CA PHE A 91 -6.21 -0.24 6.80
C PHE A 91 -7.22 -0.75 7.82
N TYR A 92 -8.50 -0.68 7.46
CA TYR A 92 -9.66 -1.09 8.26
C TYR A 92 -9.51 -0.67 9.74
N PRO A 93 -9.32 0.64 10.01
CA PRO A 93 -9.07 1.11 11.36
C PRO A 93 -10.29 0.90 12.26
N PRO A 94 -10.13 0.91 13.60
CA PRO A 94 -11.23 0.82 14.56
C PRO A 94 -11.96 2.17 14.69
N LEU A 95 -12.14 2.87 13.58
CA LEU A 95 -13.08 3.98 13.50
C LEU A 95 -14.47 3.36 13.40
N SER A 96 -15.44 3.87 14.16
CA SER A 96 -16.85 3.50 13.95
C SER A 96 -17.11 3.64 12.45
N SER A 97 -17.45 2.53 11.77
CA SER A 97 -17.57 2.51 10.31
C SER A 97 -18.38 3.72 9.87
N PRO A 98 -17.94 4.53 8.88
CA PRO A 98 -18.82 5.56 8.36
C PRO A 98 -20.09 4.86 7.92
N THR A 99 -21.19 5.22 8.57
CA THR A 99 -22.47 4.58 8.33
C THR A 99 -22.83 4.80 6.86
N SER A 100 -23.58 3.88 6.25
CA SER A 100 -24.18 4.12 4.93
C SER A 100 -24.95 5.45 4.90
N ALA A 101 -25.39 5.95 6.06
CA ALA A 101 -25.99 7.27 6.25
C ALA A 101 -25.00 8.44 6.12
N GLU A 102 -23.73 8.33 6.53
CA GLU A 102 -22.70 9.37 6.35
C GLU A 102 -22.21 9.48 4.91
N LEU A 103 -22.15 8.34 4.20
CA LEU A 103 -21.97 8.26 2.75
C LEU A 103 -23.14 8.92 2.01
N ALA A 104 -24.38 8.65 2.44
CA ALA A 104 -25.58 9.25 1.85
C ALA A 104 -25.75 10.74 2.22
N SER A 105 -25.30 11.15 3.42
CA SER A 105 -25.36 12.54 3.91
C SER A 105 -24.31 13.44 3.27
N SER A 106 -23.19 12.89 2.82
CA SER A 106 -22.17 13.63 2.06
C SER A 106 -22.55 13.79 0.59
N ALA A 107 -23.48 12.95 0.10
CA ALA A 107 -24.02 12.99 -1.26
C ALA A 107 -25.29 13.85 -1.40
N SER A 108 -25.85 14.37 -0.32
CA SER A 108 -27.18 15.03 -0.32
C SER A 108 -27.14 16.56 -0.52
N SER A 109 -25.98 17.17 -0.77
CA SER A 109 -25.89 18.59 -1.12
C SER A 109 -25.91 18.86 -2.64
N SER A 110 -26.78 18.18 -3.40
CA SER A 110 -27.18 18.62 -4.75
C SER A 110 -28.50 17.99 -5.22
N SER A 111 -29.58 18.76 -5.07
CA SER A 111 -30.84 18.82 -5.86
C SER A 111 -31.51 17.55 -6.42
N SER A 112 -32.67 17.23 -5.81
CA SER A 112 -33.98 16.83 -6.37
C SER A 112 -34.12 16.24 -7.79
N SER A 113 -34.67 15.00 -7.89
CA SER A 113 -35.97 14.71 -8.55
C SER A 113 -36.20 13.20 -8.80
N ALA A 114 -37.34 12.71 -8.28
CA ALA A 114 -38.21 11.59 -8.73
C ALA A 114 -37.70 10.13 -8.84
N ALA A 115 -38.41 9.23 -8.14
CA ALA A 115 -38.26 7.77 -8.08
C ALA A 115 -38.85 7.02 -9.30
N PRO A 116 -38.57 5.70 -9.48
CA PRO A 116 -39.40 4.67 -8.83
C PRO A 116 -38.70 3.35 -8.37
N GLY A 117 -39.23 2.75 -7.30
CA GLY A 117 -39.19 1.30 -6.98
C GLY A 117 -38.11 0.80 -5.99
N PRO A 118 -38.46 0.15 -4.85
CA PRO A 118 -37.46 -0.40 -3.93
C PRO A 118 -36.95 -1.76 -4.45
N ALA A 119 -35.69 -1.78 -4.88
CA ALA A 119 -34.92 -3.00 -5.01
C ALA A 119 -34.65 -3.58 -3.60
N PRO A 120 -34.55 -4.91 -3.42
CA PRO A 120 -34.21 -5.51 -2.13
C PRO A 120 -32.87 -4.96 -1.64
N ALA A 121 -32.83 -4.51 -0.39
CA ALA A 121 -31.66 -3.94 0.24
C ALA A 121 -30.45 -4.91 0.12
N PRO A 122 -29.26 -4.44 -0.26
CA PRO A 122 -28.07 -5.28 -0.25
C PRO A 122 -27.79 -5.71 1.19
N SER A 123 -27.69 -7.02 1.43
CA SER A 123 -27.19 -7.58 2.68
C SER A 123 -25.84 -6.97 3.05
N PRO A 124 -25.57 -6.68 4.33
CA PRO A 124 -24.30 -6.09 4.74
C PRO A 124 -23.18 -7.06 4.37
N SER A 125 -22.26 -6.60 3.52
CA SER A 125 -21.05 -7.34 3.21
C SER A 125 -20.26 -7.54 4.51
N PRO A 126 -19.71 -8.74 4.78
CA PRO A 126 -18.91 -8.97 5.97
C PRO A 126 -17.74 -7.98 5.96
N SER A 127 -17.68 -7.23 7.05
CA SER A 127 -16.71 -6.19 7.32
C SER A 127 -15.60 -6.82 8.17
N PRO A 128 -14.31 -6.77 7.76
CA PRO A 128 -13.22 -7.35 8.55
C PRO A 128 -13.22 -6.86 9.99
N ALA A 129 -12.72 -7.67 10.92
CA ALA A 129 -12.38 -7.15 12.24
C ALA A 129 -11.28 -6.07 12.12
N PRO A 130 -11.42 -4.90 12.77
CA PRO A 130 -10.41 -3.85 12.69
C PRO A 130 -9.14 -4.21 13.43
N LEU A 131 -8.00 -3.77 12.89
CA LEU A 131 -6.72 -3.87 13.59
C LEU A 131 -6.72 -2.95 14.83
N PRO A 132 -6.17 -3.39 15.98
CA PRO A 132 -6.06 -2.54 17.16
C PRO A 132 -5.30 -1.24 16.86
N LEU A 133 -5.82 -0.13 17.39
CA LEU A 133 -5.29 1.22 17.13
C LEU A 133 -3.80 1.36 17.53
N GLU A 134 -3.43 0.70 18.64
CA GLU A 134 -2.06 0.70 19.18
C GLU A 134 -1.05 0.00 18.24
N LEU A 135 -1.52 -0.94 17.40
CA LEU A 135 -0.69 -1.62 16.39
C LEU A 135 -0.69 -0.87 15.06
N LEU A 136 -1.84 -0.31 14.68
CA LEU A 136 -2.00 0.38 13.39
C LEU A 136 -1.24 1.72 13.34
N LEU A 137 -1.29 2.52 14.40
CA LEU A 137 -0.66 3.85 14.43
C LEU A 137 0.87 3.81 14.18
N PRO A 138 1.66 2.94 14.82
CA PRO A 138 3.09 2.79 14.54
C PRO A 138 3.38 2.45 13.07
N VAL A 139 2.63 1.51 12.47
CA VAL A 139 2.76 1.13 11.06
C VAL A 139 2.52 2.36 10.18
N MET A 140 1.39 3.04 10.37
CA MET A 140 1.00 4.17 9.54
C MET A 140 1.96 5.35 9.64
N ARG A 141 2.44 5.69 10.85
CA ARG A 141 3.46 6.75 11.03
C ARG A 141 4.75 6.41 10.29
N THR A 142 5.16 5.14 10.32
CA THR A 142 6.37 4.71 9.62
C THR A 142 6.18 4.72 8.10
N LEU A 143 5.00 4.34 7.60
CA LEU A 143 4.65 4.46 6.18
C LEU A 143 4.71 5.91 5.69
N VAL A 144 4.18 6.87 6.47
CA VAL A 144 4.28 8.30 6.15
C VAL A 144 5.74 8.73 6.04
N ARG A 145 6.59 8.36 7.00
CA ARG A 145 8.03 8.68 6.96
C ARG A 145 8.71 8.07 5.73
N ARG A 146 8.44 6.80 5.41
CA ARG A 146 9.03 6.15 4.23
C ARG A 146 8.53 6.80 2.93
N LEU A 147 7.29 7.30 2.89
CA LEU A 147 6.78 8.05 1.75
C LEU A 147 7.46 9.40 1.59
N ASP A 148 7.80 10.08 2.70
CA ASP A 148 8.63 11.29 2.64
C ASP A 148 9.99 11.00 2.02
N ASP A 149 10.68 9.96 2.49
CA ASP A 149 11.97 9.54 1.94
C ASP A 149 11.85 9.19 0.45
N LEU A 150 10.77 8.49 0.07
CA LEU A 150 10.50 8.12 -1.32
C LEU A 150 10.18 9.33 -2.20
N VAL A 151 9.40 10.31 -1.72
CA VAL A 151 9.11 11.56 -2.45
C VAL A 151 10.39 12.36 -2.68
N ALA A 152 11.25 12.47 -1.65
CA ALA A 152 12.53 13.14 -1.76
C ALA A 152 13.42 12.45 -2.80
N LEU A 153 13.56 11.13 -2.73
CA LEU A 153 14.33 10.34 -3.70
C LEU A 153 13.77 10.50 -5.12
N TRP A 154 12.46 10.32 -5.31
CA TRP A 154 11.84 10.38 -6.64
C TRP A 154 11.97 11.75 -7.30
N SER A 155 12.09 12.81 -6.48
CA SER A 155 12.29 14.19 -6.98
C SER A 155 13.66 14.43 -7.63
N THR A 156 14.63 13.54 -7.38
CA THR A 156 15.98 13.64 -7.94
C THR A 156 16.24 12.63 -9.06
N LEU A 157 15.34 11.66 -9.27
CA LEU A 157 15.56 10.58 -10.24
C LEU A 157 15.31 11.08 -11.68
N PRO A 158 16.29 10.94 -12.59
CA PRO A 158 16.14 11.32 -14.00
C PRO A 158 15.42 10.22 -14.79
N LEU A 159 14.17 9.94 -14.43
CA LEU A 159 13.36 8.91 -15.08
C LEU A 159 11.93 9.38 -15.36
N ARG A 160 11.26 8.62 -16.23
CA ARG A 160 9.82 8.67 -16.46
C ARG A 160 9.24 7.28 -16.29
N MET A 161 8.20 7.17 -15.48
CA MET A 161 7.50 5.91 -15.20
C MET A 161 6.05 6.02 -15.66
N ARG A 162 5.58 5.03 -16.41
CA ARG A 162 4.18 4.92 -16.85
C ARG A 162 3.58 3.62 -16.36
N GLY A 163 2.45 3.72 -15.67
CA GLY A 163 1.70 2.54 -15.22
C GLY A 163 2.34 1.77 -14.07
N GLY A 164 3.38 2.31 -13.43
CA GLY A 164 3.96 1.78 -12.19
C GLY A 164 3.01 1.90 -11.01
N SER A 165 3.37 1.25 -9.91
CA SER A 165 2.52 1.12 -8.73
C SER A 165 3.31 1.24 -7.43
N LEU A 166 2.71 1.85 -6.41
CA LEU A 166 3.15 1.71 -5.02
C LEU A 166 2.40 0.52 -4.40
N LEU A 167 3.13 -0.51 -4.01
CA LEU A 167 2.61 -1.66 -3.28
C LEU A 167 2.84 -1.45 -1.78
N ILE A 168 1.78 -1.55 -1.00
CA ILE A 168 1.82 -1.56 0.46
C ILE A 168 1.32 -2.93 0.92
N VAL A 169 2.11 -3.59 1.76
CA VAL A 169 1.75 -4.84 2.44
C VAL A 169 1.72 -4.59 3.94
N VAL A 170 0.68 -5.05 4.62
CA VAL A 170 0.55 -4.96 6.09
C VAL A 170 0.16 -6.32 6.63
N GLU A 171 0.72 -6.73 7.77
CA GLU A 171 0.30 -7.93 8.48
C GLU A 171 -1.14 -7.76 9.01
N GLY A 172 -2.03 -8.65 8.58
CA GLY A 172 -3.44 -8.63 8.91
C GLY A 172 -3.80 -9.43 10.17
N ASP A 173 -2.92 -10.32 10.64
CA ASP A 173 -3.10 -10.99 11.92
C ASP A 173 -2.59 -10.11 13.08
N PRO A 174 -3.44 -9.70 14.04
CA PRO A 174 -3.02 -8.80 15.12
C PRO A 174 -1.87 -9.34 15.97
N THR A 175 -1.83 -10.65 16.22
CA THR A 175 -0.79 -11.29 17.04
C THR A 175 0.54 -11.28 16.31
N ALA A 176 0.53 -11.64 15.02
CA ALA A 176 1.73 -11.62 14.19
C ALA A 176 2.23 -10.18 13.96
N LEU A 177 1.31 -9.22 13.81
CA LEU A 177 1.64 -7.80 13.66
C LEU A 177 2.32 -7.25 14.92
N GLU A 178 1.76 -7.52 16.09
CA GLU A 178 2.34 -7.11 17.38
C GLU A 178 3.76 -7.69 17.56
N ALA A 179 3.91 -9.00 17.35
CA ALA A 179 5.22 -9.66 17.44
C ALA A 179 6.24 -9.05 16.47
N ALA A 180 5.84 -8.72 15.25
CA ALA A 180 6.72 -8.08 14.26
C ALA A 180 7.10 -6.64 14.61
N LEU A 181 6.17 -5.87 15.19
CA LEU A 181 6.44 -4.51 15.66
C LEU A 181 7.40 -4.50 16.86
N LEU A 182 7.26 -5.46 17.79
CA LEU A 182 8.18 -5.61 18.93
C LEU A 182 9.60 -5.94 18.46
N ARG A 183 9.76 -6.87 17.51
CA ARG A 183 11.07 -7.19 16.94
C ARG A 183 11.74 -6.01 16.23
N THR A 184 10.97 -5.18 15.54
CA THR A 184 11.52 -4.00 14.84
C THR A 184 12.06 -2.94 15.83
N GLN A 185 11.68 -3.02 17.12
CA GLN A 185 12.24 -2.18 18.18
C GLN A 185 13.51 -2.76 18.81
N GLU A 186 13.77 -4.06 18.61
CA GLU A 186 15.02 -4.70 18.99
C GLU A 186 16.06 -4.47 17.88
N PRO A 187 17.32 -4.15 18.22
CA PRO A 187 18.37 -4.05 17.20
C PRO A 187 18.49 -5.39 16.47
N ASP A 188 18.58 -5.34 15.14
CA ASP A 188 18.74 -6.54 14.31
C ASP A 188 19.88 -7.40 14.89
N PRO A 189 19.68 -8.72 15.10
CA PRO A 189 20.81 -9.61 15.29
C PRO A 189 21.72 -9.50 14.05
N PRO A 190 23.05 -9.57 14.21
CA PRO A 190 23.98 -9.38 13.10
C PRO A 190 23.59 -10.27 11.93
N SER A 191 23.37 -9.66 10.77
CA SER A 191 23.16 -10.40 9.53
C SER A 191 24.41 -11.23 9.23
N PRO A 192 24.29 -12.53 8.92
CA PRO A 192 25.45 -13.34 8.51
C PRO A 192 26.08 -12.84 7.21
N ASP A 193 25.41 -11.96 6.46
CA ASP A 193 25.89 -11.39 5.19
C ASP A 193 26.72 -10.10 5.34
N ALA A 194 27.05 -9.68 6.57
CA ALA A 194 27.88 -8.52 6.83
C ALA A 194 29.32 -8.93 7.20
N ASP A 195 29.97 -9.73 6.36
CA ASP A 195 31.42 -9.89 6.44
C ASP A 195 32.11 -8.79 5.63
N GLY A 196 32.69 -7.84 6.35
CA GLY A 196 33.57 -6.83 5.81
C GLY A 196 34.94 -7.45 5.59
N GLY A 197 35.44 -7.36 4.36
CA GLY A 197 36.76 -7.86 4.03
C GLY A 197 37.85 -7.22 4.88
N GLU A 198 38.67 -8.06 5.50
CA GLU A 198 40.09 -7.79 5.73
C GLU A 198 40.89 -9.07 5.38
N GLU A 199 41.88 -8.89 4.51
CA GLU A 199 42.85 -9.92 4.12
C GLU A 199 43.69 -10.35 5.32
N GLY A 200 43.84 -11.67 5.53
CA GLY A 200 44.96 -12.18 6.32
C GLY A 200 44.81 -13.61 6.86
N GLY A 201 45.52 -14.56 6.22
CA GLY A 201 46.18 -15.66 6.94
C GLY A 201 45.47 -17.02 6.99
N GLU A 202 45.94 -17.92 6.12
CA GLU A 202 46.24 -19.35 6.35
C GLU A 202 45.32 -20.24 7.20
N GLU A 203 44.70 -21.19 6.49
CA GLU A 203 44.45 -22.60 6.84
C GLU A 203 43.95 -22.95 8.26
N GLY A 204 42.62 -23.10 8.34
CA GLY A 204 41.95 -23.95 9.33
C GLY A 204 40.58 -24.36 8.77
N ASP A 205 40.45 -25.62 8.32
CA ASP A 205 39.17 -26.22 7.96
C ASP A 205 38.32 -26.39 9.23
N GLU A 206 37.50 -25.38 9.54
CA GLU A 206 36.33 -25.54 10.41
C GLU A 206 35.09 -25.43 9.50
N ASP A 207 34.39 -26.57 9.35
CA ASP A 207 33.09 -26.67 8.71
C ASP A 207 32.06 -25.81 9.48
N ASP A 208 32.02 -24.50 9.20
CA ASP A 208 30.92 -23.63 9.58
C ASP A 208 29.76 -23.89 8.60
N ASP A 209 29.03 -24.97 8.87
CA ASP A 209 27.68 -25.20 8.35
C ASP A 209 26.80 -24.03 8.79
N ALA A 210 26.77 -22.96 7.99
CA ALA A 210 25.78 -21.90 8.11
C ALA A 210 24.40 -22.53 7.92
N GLU A 211 23.78 -22.95 9.02
CA GLU A 211 22.47 -23.59 9.01
C GLU A 211 21.51 -22.70 8.21
N SER A 212 21.03 -23.22 7.09
CA SER A 212 20.02 -22.59 6.25
C SER A 212 18.80 -22.30 7.14
N VAL A 213 18.70 -21.06 7.63
CA VAL A 213 17.63 -20.61 8.52
C VAL A 213 16.33 -20.61 7.72
N SER A 214 15.53 -21.69 7.84
CA SER A 214 14.26 -21.85 7.10
C SER A 214 13.34 -20.64 7.23
N THR A 215 12.98 -20.00 6.12
CA THR A 215 12.09 -18.83 6.15
C THR A 215 10.63 -19.19 6.43
N THR A 216 10.30 -20.48 6.53
CA THR A 216 8.93 -20.99 6.74
C THR A 216 8.79 -21.79 8.03
N ASP A 217 7.58 -21.83 8.59
CA ASP A 217 7.23 -22.53 9.84
C ASP A 217 6.89 -24.03 9.67
N GLY A 218 7.36 -24.68 8.60
CA GLY A 218 7.06 -26.09 8.32
C GLY A 218 5.63 -26.34 7.80
N GLU A 219 4.70 -25.42 8.05
CA GLU A 219 3.35 -25.41 7.47
C GLU A 219 3.27 -24.57 6.17
N GLY A 220 4.40 -24.00 5.75
CA GLY A 220 4.50 -23.18 4.55
C GLY A 220 4.11 -21.71 4.77
N ASN A 221 3.86 -21.27 6.01
CA ASN A 221 3.72 -19.84 6.31
C ASN A 221 5.08 -19.23 6.65
N ALA A 222 5.13 -17.90 6.75
CA ALA A 222 6.30 -17.18 7.22
C ALA A 222 6.69 -17.61 8.65
N ALA A 223 7.95 -18.02 8.84
CA ALA A 223 8.47 -18.32 10.16
C ALA A 223 8.40 -17.09 11.07
N GLU A 224 8.03 -17.25 12.34
CA GLU A 224 7.80 -16.12 13.25
C GLU A 224 8.97 -15.12 13.32
N ARG A 225 10.20 -15.63 13.39
CA ARG A 225 11.43 -14.82 13.41
C ARG A 225 11.66 -14.01 12.14
N THR A 226 11.11 -14.43 11.00
CA THR A 226 11.24 -13.71 9.74
C THR A 226 10.08 -12.75 9.49
N ARG A 227 9.00 -12.78 10.27
CA ARG A 227 7.80 -11.99 9.96
C ARG A 227 8.04 -10.48 9.98
N GLN A 228 7.39 -9.76 9.06
CA GLN A 228 7.40 -8.30 8.98
C GLN A 228 6.03 -7.72 9.34
N ALA A 229 6.02 -6.51 9.91
CA ALA A 229 4.78 -5.79 10.22
C ALA A 229 4.16 -5.17 8.97
N PHE A 230 5.00 -4.62 8.09
CA PHE A 230 4.59 -4.00 6.83
C PHE A 230 5.76 -3.92 5.86
N GLU A 231 5.47 -3.73 4.58
CA GLU A 231 6.45 -3.50 3.50
C GLU A 231 5.87 -2.47 2.51
N MET A 232 6.73 -1.66 1.88
CA MET A 232 6.32 -0.64 0.91
C MET A 232 7.33 -0.54 -0.23
N ARG A 233 6.89 -0.86 -1.45
CA ARG A 233 7.77 -0.90 -2.64
C ARG A 233 7.11 -0.26 -3.85
N VAL A 234 7.93 0.33 -4.72
CA VAL A 234 7.49 0.68 -6.07
C VAL A 234 7.73 -0.52 -6.99
N ILE A 235 6.72 -0.88 -7.77
CA ILE A 235 6.72 -2.03 -8.67
C ILE A 235 6.26 -1.61 -10.09
N ASP A 236 6.24 -2.58 -11.01
CA ASP A 236 5.77 -2.40 -12.41
C ASP A 236 6.61 -1.42 -13.25
N PHE A 237 7.90 -1.71 -13.39
CA PHE A 237 8.84 -0.88 -14.18
C PHE A 237 8.81 -1.10 -15.70
N ALA A 238 7.85 -1.88 -16.23
CA ALA A 238 7.83 -2.29 -17.64
C ALA A 238 7.80 -1.12 -18.64
N HIS A 239 7.17 0.00 -18.28
CA HIS A 239 7.17 1.24 -19.06
C HIS A 239 7.88 2.37 -18.31
N THR A 240 9.06 2.06 -17.76
CA THR A 240 9.95 3.04 -17.13
C THR A 240 11.18 3.25 -18.00
N ARG A 241 11.58 4.51 -18.18
CA ARG A 241 12.73 4.92 -18.99
C ARG A 241 13.50 6.05 -18.34
N GLY A 242 14.75 6.24 -18.75
CA GLY A 242 15.49 7.47 -18.46
C GLY A 242 14.92 8.68 -19.21
N LEU A 243 15.42 9.87 -18.87
CA LEU A 243 15.10 11.10 -19.61
C LEU A 243 15.57 11.00 -21.07
N LEU A 244 14.73 11.50 -21.99
CA LEU A 244 15.11 11.66 -23.39
C LEU A 244 15.85 13.00 -23.60
N PRO A 245 16.61 13.17 -24.70
CA PRO A 245 17.26 14.44 -25.00
C PRO A 245 16.26 15.61 -25.01
N GLY A 246 16.54 16.64 -24.21
CA GLY A 246 15.67 17.81 -24.05
C GLY A 246 14.57 17.67 -23.00
N GLU A 247 14.43 16.51 -22.35
CA GLU A 247 13.63 16.39 -21.13
C GLU A 247 14.46 16.75 -19.90
N GLU A 248 13.86 17.55 -19.01
CA GLU A 248 14.45 17.93 -17.74
C GLU A 248 13.45 17.71 -16.60
N GLY A 249 13.95 17.73 -15.37
CA GLY A 249 13.12 17.64 -14.17
C GLY A 249 12.56 16.25 -13.86
N PRO A 250 11.89 16.09 -12.71
CA PRO A 250 11.42 14.81 -12.22
C PRO A 250 10.10 14.38 -12.88
N ASP A 251 9.67 13.14 -12.59
CA ASP A 251 8.35 12.67 -13.01
C ASP A 251 7.25 13.28 -12.14
N GLU A 252 6.72 14.43 -12.56
CA GLU A 252 5.69 15.16 -11.81
C GLU A 252 4.39 14.37 -11.64
N GLY A 253 4.05 13.48 -12.58
CA GLY A 253 2.84 12.67 -12.50
C GLY A 253 2.94 11.64 -11.37
N VAL A 254 4.08 10.96 -11.27
CA VAL A 254 4.33 10.00 -10.19
C VAL A 254 4.53 10.72 -8.86
N LEU A 255 5.27 11.84 -8.84
CA LEU A 255 5.45 12.66 -7.64
C LEU A 255 4.13 13.16 -7.06
N LEU A 256 3.20 13.64 -7.91
CA LEU A 256 1.86 13.99 -7.47
C LEU A 256 1.19 12.80 -6.78
N GLY A 257 1.28 11.61 -7.37
CA GLY A 257 0.69 10.40 -6.80
C GLY A 257 1.27 10.02 -5.43
N LEU A 258 2.59 10.07 -5.29
CA LEU A 258 3.28 9.81 -4.03
C LEU A 258 2.89 10.83 -2.95
N ARG A 259 2.87 12.13 -3.30
CA ARG A 259 2.46 13.22 -2.39
C ARG A 259 1.00 13.09 -1.96
N THR A 260 0.09 12.76 -2.89
CA THR A 260 -1.31 12.47 -2.58
C THR A 260 -1.43 11.31 -1.60
N THR A 261 -0.75 10.19 -1.87
CA THR A 261 -0.79 9.00 -0.99
C THR A 261 -0.29 9.34 0.41
N LYS A 262 0.81 10.11 0.49
CA LYS A 262 1.34 10.60 1.76
C LYS A 262 0.31 11.43 2.52
N GLY A 263 -0.28 12.44 1.88
CA GLY A 263 -1.29 13.31 2.51
C GLY A 263 -2.51 12.53 3.03
N LEU A 264 -3.01 11.56 2.25
CA LEU A 264 -4.11 10.69 2.68
C LEU A 264 -3.76 9.86 3.92
N LEU A 265 -2.52 9.36 4.02
CA LEU A 265 -2.05 8.64 5.21
C LEU A 265 -1.85 9.58 6.41
N GLU A 266 -1.31 10.77 6.20
CA GLU A 266 -1.17 11.78 7.25
C GLU A 266 -2.52 12.17 7.85
N ASP A 267 -3.52 12.43 7.01
CA ASP A 267 -4.88 12.76 7.44
C ASP A 267 -5.50 11.62 8.24
N LEU A 268 -5.31 10.37 7.79
CA LEU A 268 -5.82 9.21 8.50
C LEU A 268 -5.11 9.01 9.85
N VAL A 269 -3.78 9.19 9.90
CA VAL A 269 -3.03 9.16 11.17
C VAL A 269 -3.54 10.24 12.13
N GLN A 270 -3.77 11.46 11.65
CA GLN A 270 -4.28 12.55 12.50
C GLN A 270 -5.65 12.21 13.10
N LYS A 271 -6.58 11.68 12.29
CA LYS A 271 -7.89 11.22 12.76
C LYS A 271 -7.77 10.14 13.83
N LEU A 272 -6.93 9.14 13.59
CA LEU A 272 -6.69 8.02 14.51
C LEU A 272 -6.05 8.46 15.83
N VAL A 273 -5.13 9.43 15.80
CA VAL A 273 -4.54 10.02 17.01
C VAL A 273 -5.57 10.81 17.81
N ALA A 274 -6.49 11.52 17.15
CA ALA A 274 -7.56 12.23 17.83
C ALA A 274 -8.50 11.27 18.58
N GLU A 275 -8.88 10.17 17.94
CA GLU A 275 -9.72 9.12 18.55
C GLU A 275 -9.02 8.42 19.73
N GLN A 276 -7.73 8.12 19.61
CA GLN A 276 -6.94 7.55 20.70
C GLN A 276 -6.96 8.44 21.96
N LYS A 277 -6.95 9.76 21.77
CA LYS A 277 -7.03 10.73 22.88
C LYS A 277 -8.44 10.83 23.46
N ALA A 278 -9.47 10.74 22.61
CA ALA A 278 -10.87 10.80 23.03
C ALA A 278 -11.28 9.58 23.85
N GLY A 279 -10.87 8.36 23.47
CA GLY A 279 -11.17 7.12 24.19
C GLY A 279 -10.42 6.93 25.52
N ARG A 280 -9.50 7.84 25.87
CA ARG A 280 -8.74 7.84 27.14
C ARG A 280 -9.29 8.83 28.18
N GLN A 281 -10.35 9.59 27.86
CA GLN A 281 -11.06 10.51 28.77
C GLN A 281 -12.32 9.84 29.31
#